data_AF-A0A2R6AQ70-F1
#
_entry.id   AF-A0A2R6AQ70-F1
#
_cell.length_a   1.000
_cell.length_b   1.000
_cell.length_c   1.000
_cell.angle_alpha   90.00
_cell.angle_beta   90.00
_cell.angle_gamma   90.00
#
_symmetry.space_group_name_H-M   'P 1'
#
loop_
_entity.id
_entity.type
_entity.pdbx_description
1 polymer ?
#
loop_
_entity_poly.entity_id
_entity_poly.type
_entity_poly.pdbx_seq_one_letter_code
_entity_poly.pdbx_strand_id
1 'polypeptide(L)'
;VKREGLTEELEEACLRRYNDVLYAVSSGLDKDWRGVDALRVCVAASARTFSAGFDIALSLWKRGAKLLGTTPSQVANCFIDTLPFKLKNSSIEGQVSTKLYVGLPERLPEMNVLLRPHVELSYDYYRDSGFDPNATIALCVDELSRTPK
;
A
#
# COMPACT_ATOMS: atom_id res chain seq x y z
N VAL A 1 -6.26 36.67 1.85
CA VAL A 1 -6.41 35.46 2.70
C VAL A 1 -7.83 34.94 2.52
N LYS A 2 -8.03 33.95 1.66
CA LYS A 2 -9.24 33.12 1.69
C LYS A 2 -8.79 31.74 2.14
N ARG A 3 -9.17 31.36 3.36
CA ARG A 3 -9.07 29.98 3.83
C ARG A 3 -10.22 29.22 3.17
N GLU A 4 -10.05 28.81 1.93
CA GLU A 4 -10.91 27.81 1.33
C GLU A 4 -10.28 26.45 1.67
N GLY A 5 -10.44 26.03 2.93
CA GLY A 5 -10.31 24.61 3.26
C GLY A 5 -11.47 23.84 2.62
N LEU A 6 -11.29 22.55 2.36
CA LEU A 6 -12.41 21.70 1.96
C LEU A 6 -13.50 21.82 3.03
N THR A 7 -14.71 22.18 2.63
CA THR A 7 -15.88 22.03 3.50
C THR A 7 -16.13 20.55 3.73
N GLU A 8 -16.76 20.17 4.84
CA GLU A 8 -17.13 18.76 5.12
C GLU A 8 -17.92 18.15 3.95
N GLU A 9 -18.77 18.93 3.29
CA GLU A 9 -19.51 18.51 2.08
C GLU A 9 -18.60 18.21 0.89
N LEU A 10 -17.54 19.00 0.67
CA LEU A 10 -16.55 18.76 -0.38
C LEU A 10 -15.70 17.54 -0.06
N GLU A 11 -15.33 17.35 1.19
CA GLU A 11 -14.61 16.16 1.66
C GLU A 11 -15.48 14.90 1.43
N GLU A 12 -16.74 14.93 1.85
CA GLU A 12 -17.66 13.80 1.68
C GLU A 12 -17.98 13.52 0.20
N ALA A 13 -18.10 14.56 -0.63
CA ALA A 13 -18.26 14.41 -2.08
C ALA A 13 -17.00 13.84 -2.77
N CYS A 14 -15.81 14.27 -2.35
CA CYS A 14 -14.54 13.70 -2.83
C CYS A 14 -14.38 12.24 -2.43
N LEU A 15 -14.70 11.89 -1.17
CA LEU A 15 -14.68 10.50 -0.69
C LEU A 15 -15.66 9.62 -1.46
N ARG A 16 -16.89 10.09 -1.71
CA ARG A 16 -17.88 9.37 -2.53
C ARG A 16 -17.38 9.11 -3.95
N ARG A 17 -16.90 10.15 -4.65
CA ARG A 17 -16.38 10.03 -6.02
C ARG A 17 -15.14 9.15 -6.11
N TYR A 18 -14.27 9.21 -5.11
CA TYR A 18 -13.06 8.40 -5.05
C TYR A 18 -13.39 6.92 -4.82
N ASN A 19 -14.34 6.63 -3.94
CA ASN A 19 -14.89 5.29 -3.76
C ASN A 19 -15.45 4.75 -5.08
N ASP A 20 -16.23 5.52 -5.83
CA ASP A 20 -16.79 5.06 -7.12
C ASP A 20 -15.72 4.66 -8.14
N VAL A 21 -14.60 5.39 -8.21
CA VAL A 21 -13.48 5.09 -9.13
C VAL A 21 -12.67 3.88 -8.64
N LEU A 22 -12.41 3.76 -7.34
CA LEU A 22 -11.75 2.58 -6.76
C LEU A 22 -12.61 1.32 -6.90
N TYR A 23 -13.93 1.43 -6.68
CA TYR A 23 -14.88 0.35 -6.95
C TYR A 23 -14.93 0.03 -8.44
N ALA A 24 -14.79 1.00 -9.35
CA ALA A 24 -14.70 0.72 -10.78
C ALA A 24 -13.44 -0.10 -11.13
N VAL A 25 -12.29 0.23 -10.54
CA VAL A 25 -11.03 -0.53 -10.73
C VAL A 25 -11.08 -1.89 -10.02
N SER A 26 -11.65 -1.97 -8.80
CA SER A 26 -11.86 -3.25 -8.10
C SER A 26 -12.83 -4.14 -8.87
N SER A 27 -13.92 -3.58 -9.42
CA SER A 27 -14.92 -4.32 -10.17
C SER A 27 -14.38 -4.92 -11.48
N GLY A 28 -13.26 -4.41 -11.99
CA GLY A 28 -12.53 -5.03 -13.10
C GLY A 28 -11.69 -6.24 -12.69
N LEU A 29 -11.22 -6.28 -11.44
CA LEU A 29 -10.51 -7.43 -10.84
C LEU A 29 -11.49 -8.45 -10.23
N ASP A 30 -12.68 -8.02 -9.81
CA ASP A 30 -13.68 -8.86 -9.15
C ASP A 30 -14.49 -9.73 -10.12
N LYS A 31 -14.43 -9.46 -11.43
CA LYS A 31 -15.33 -10.11 -12.40
C LYS A 31 -14.90 -11.50 -12.88
N ASP A 32 -13.62 -11.88 -12.77
CA ASP A 32 -13.12 -13.13 -13.37
C ASP A 32 -12.28 -14.04 -12.45
N TRP A 33 -12.18 -13.77 -11.15
CA TRP A 33 -11.35 -14.58 -10.23
C TRP A 33 -12.08 -15.75 -9.54
N ARG A 34 -13.17 -16.26 -10.14
CA ARG A 34 -13.87 -17.44 -9.63
C ARG A 34 -12.97 -18.68 -9.74
N GLY A 35 -12.36 -19.07 -8.62
CA GLY A 35 -11.40 -20.17 -8.52
C GLY A 35 -10.17 -19.86 -7.65
N VAL A 36 -9.96 -18.60 -7.27
CA VAL A 36 -8.80 -18.14 -6.48
C VAL A 36 -9.01 -18.29 -4.97
N ASP A 37 -10.23 -18.56 -4.49
CA ASP A 37 -10.50 -18.71 -3.05
C ASP A 37 -9.66 -19.84 -2.39
N ALA A 38 -9.18 -20.79 -3.19
CA ALA A 38 -8.27 -21.86 -2.76
C ALA A 38 -6.77 -21.53 -2.93
N LEU A 39 -6.42 -20.44 -3.63
CA LEU A 39 -5.03 -20.05 -3.88
C LEU A 39 -4.45 -19.34 -2.65
N ARG A 40 -3.39 -19.93 -2.12
CA ARG A 40 -2.58 -19.29 -1.08
C ARG A 40 -1.60 -18.32 -1.74
N VAL A 41 -1.82 -17.03 -1.53
CA VAL A 41 -0.98 -15.97 -2.08
C VAL A 41 -0.11 -15.38 -0.97
N CYS A 42 1.19 -15.29 -1.21
CA CYS A 42 2.12 -14.50 -0.40
C CYS A 42 2.65 -13.32 -1.22
N VAL A 43 2.74 -12.16 -0.59
CA VAL A 43 3.29 -10.93 -1.17
C VAL A 43 4.59 -10.62 -0.45
N ALA A 44 5.71 -10.72 -1.16
CA ALA A 44 7.00 -10.28 -0.66
C ALA A 44 7.08 -8.74 -0.75
N ALA A 45 7.26 -8.07 0.38
CA ALA A 45 7.38 -6.63 0.46
C ALA A 45 8.70 -6.20 1.09
N SER A 46 9.11 -4.96 0.78
CA SER A 46 10.28 -4.32 1.36
C SER A 46 10.01 -2.84 1.62
N ALA A 47 10.96 -2.15 2.24
CA ALA A 47 10.93 -0.68 2.33
C ALA A 47 10.87 0.02 0.95
N ARG A 48 11.22 -0.70 -0.15
CA ARG A 48 11.10 -0.21 -1.53
C ARG A 48 9.76 -0.55 -2.20
N THR A 49 8.81 -1.12 -1.47
CA THR A 49 7.43 -1.27 -1.96
C THR A 49 6.71 0.07 -1.80
N PHE A 50 6.46 0.75 -2.92
CA PHE A 50 5.79 2.05 -3.00
C PHE A 50 5.03 2.18 -4.33
N SER A 51 4.23 3.25 -4.48
CA SER A 51 3.43 3.56 -5.67
C SER A 51 2.55 2.37 -6.11
N ALA A 52 2.48 2.05 -7.41
CA ALA A 52 1.69 0.94 -7.92
C ALA A 52 2.04 -0.42 -7.28
N GLY A 53 3.28 -0.60 -6.81
CA GLY A 53 3.69 -1.80 -6.07
C GLY A 53 2.99 -1.91 -4.71
N PHE A 54 2.76 -0.77 -4.04
CA PHE A 54 1.97 -0.71 -2.82
C PHE A 54 0.49 -0.96 -3.10
N ASP A 55 -0.07 -0.39 -4.18
CA ASP A 55 -1.48 -0.60 -4.55
C ASP A 55 -1.81 -2.08 -4.77
N ILE A 56 -0.93 -2.81 -5.46
CA ILE A 56 -1.08 -4.25 -5.66
C ILE A 56 -0.99 -5.00 -4.32
N ALA A 57 0.00 -4.67 -3.49
CA ALA A 57 0.18 -5.31 -2.18
C ALA A 57 -1.04 -5.11 -1.28
N LEU A 58 -1.56 -3.88 -1.20
CA LEU A 58 -2.76 -3.55 -0.43
C LEU A 58 -4.00 -4.27 -0.97
N SER A 59 -4.17 -4.29 -2.29
CA SER A 59 -5.30 -4.96 -2.95
C SER A 59 -5.34 -6.47 -2.70
N LEU A 60 -4.17 -7.12 -2.72
CA LEU A 60 -4.01 -8.55 -2.40
C LEU A 60 -4.18 -8.81 -0.90
N TRP A 61 -3.63 -7.96 -0.04
CA TRP A 61 -3.77 -8.05 1.41
C TRP A 61 -5.24 -8.00 1.84
N LYS A 62 -6.03 -7.08 1.27
CA LYS A 62 -7.49 -6.99 1.49
C LYS A 62 -8.25 -8.25 1.07
N ARG A 63 -7.68 -9.05 0.18
CA ARG A 63 -8.24 -10.34 -0.30
C ARG A 63 -7.68 -11.55 0.45
N GLY A 64 -6.95 -11.33 1.54
CA GLY A 64 -6.44 -12.40 2.41
C GLY A 64 -5.05 -12.93 2.03
N ALA A 65 -4.34 -12.29 1.09
CA ALA A 65 -2.94 -12.64 0.84
C ALA A 65 -2.07 -12.32 2.06
N LYS A 66 -1.10 -13.19 2.36
CA LYS A 66 -0.12 -12.92 3.41
C LYS A 66 0.97 -12.01 2.87
N LEU A 67 1.05 -10.79 3.40
CA LEU A 67 2.22 -9.91 3.25
C LEU A 67 3.38 -10.38 4.15
N LEU A 68 4.58 -10.54 3.61
CA LEU A 68 5.80 -10.92 4.35
C LEU A 68 6.97 -10.01 3.96
N GLY A 69 7.97 -9.89 4.84
CA GLY A 69 9.19 -9.14 4.58
C GLY A 69 9.30 -7.87 5.43
N THR A 70 9.58 -6.73 4.82
CA THR A 70 9.67 -5.45 5.53
C THR A 70 8.47 -4.58 5.22
N THR A 71 8.03 -3.80 6.20
CA THR A 71 6.93 -2.82 6.02
C THR A 71 7.22 -1.90 4.81
N PRO A 72 6.26 -1.76 3.87
CA PRO A 72 6.35 -0.80 2.77
C PRO A 72 6.59 0.63 3.26
N SER A 73 7.28 1.45 2.46
CA SER A 73 7.48 2.87 2.80
C SER A 73 6.25 3.74 2.56
N GLN A 74 5.33 3.29 1.71
CA GLN A 74 4.03 3.92 1.52
C GLN A 74 3.03 3.41 2.56
N VAL A 75 2.12 4.29 2.98
CA VAL A 75 1.04 3.99 3.94
C VAL A 75 -0.31 4.03 3.25
N ALA A 76 -1.30 3.34 3.82
CA ALA A 76 -2.56 3.07 3.13
C ALA A 76 -3.43 4.31 2.95
N ASN A 77 -3.38 5.27 3.87
CA ASN A 77 -4.06 6.55 3.72
C ASN A 77 -2.97 7.62 3.69
N CYS A 78 -2.76 8.36 2.60
CA CYS A 78 -1.68 9.35 2.52
C CYS A 78 -1.96 10.43 1.47
N PHE A 79 -1.14 11.49 1.48
CA PHE A 79 -1.08 12.42 0.36
C PHE A 79 -0.07 11.91 -0.68
N ILE A 80 -0.57 11.63 -1.88
CA ILE A 80 0.18 11.17 -3.06
C ILE A 80 0.19 12.27 -4.13
N ASP A 81 0.70 11.93 -5.32
CA ASP A 81 0.86 12.77 -6.50
C ASP A 81 1.64 14.05 -6.22
N THR A 82 2.91 14.00 -6.59
CA THR A 82 3.84 15.09 -6.40
C THR A 82 3.70 16.13 -7.49
N LEU A 83 3.46 17.38 -7.10
CA LEU A 83 3.61 18.55 -7.96
C LEU A 83 5.02 19.13 -7.76
N PRO A 84 5.90 19.09 -8.78
CA PRO A 84 7.22 19.69 -8.68
C PRO A 84 7.13 21.23 -8.71
N PHE A 85 8.04 21.89 -8.03
CA PHE A 85 8.19 23.35 -8.06
C PHE A 85 9.66 23.76 -8.10
N LYS A 86 9.90 24.99 -8.57
CA LYS A 86 11.21 25.64 -8.52
C LYS A 86 11.05 27.09 -8.03
N LEU A 87 11.77 27.46 -6.99
CA LEU A 87 11.72 28.81 -6.43
C LEU A 87 12.46 29.79 -7.35
N LYS A 88 11.79 30.86 -7.78
CA LYS A 88 12.28 31.80 -8.79
C LYS A 88 13.65 32.44 -8.46
N ASN A 89 13.87 32.80 -7.19
CA ASN A 89 15.04 33.60 -6.80
C ASN A 89 16.21 32.75 -6.27
N SER A 90 15.93 31.59 -5.69
CA SER A 90 16.97 30.69 -5.14
C SER A 90 17.26 29.48 -6.02
N SER A 91 16.42 29.22 -7.03
CA SER A 91 16.46 28.01 -7.86
C SER A 91 16.31 26.69 -7.11
N ILE A 92 15.90 26.72 -5.83
CA ILE A 92 15.62 25.50 -5.07
C ILE A 92 14.45 24.76 -5.71
N GLU A 93 14.66 23.48 -5.96
CA GLU A 93 13.65 22.56 -6.50
C GLU A 93 13.09 21.70 -5.37
N GLY A 94 11.83 21.35 -5.50
CA GLY A 94 11.15 20.51 -4.54
C GLY A 94 9.85 19.96 -5.12
N GLN A 95 9.13 19.22 -4.29
CA GLN A 95 7.86 18.64 -4.66
C GLN A 95 6.93 18.61 -3.46
N VAL A 96 5.63 18.73 -3.71
CA VAL A 96 4.59 18.64 -2.69
C VAL A 96 3.53 17.63 -3.14
N SER A 97 3.09 16.75 -2.24
CA SER A 97 1.97 15.85 -2.51
C SER A 97 0.66 16.65 -2.56
N THR A 98 -0.21 16.36 -3.54
CA THR A 98 -1.38 17.19 -3.85
C THR A 98 -2.71 16.45 -3.81
N LYS A 99 -2.71 15.11 -3.77
CA LYS A 99 -3.94 14.32 -3.78
C LYS A 99 -4.05 13.44 -2.54
N LEU A 100 -5.24 13.38 -1.95
CA LEU A 100 -5.55 12.42 -0.90
C LEU A 100 -5.80 11.04 -1.52
N TYR A 101 -5.02 10.05 -1.09
CA TYR A 101 -5.21 8.62 -1.36
C TYR A 101 -5.78 7.95 -0.10
N VAL A 102 -6.93 7.29 -0.24
CA VAL A 102 -7.61 6.59 0.87
C VAL A 102 -7.71 5.10 0.54
N GLY A 103 -6.71 4.34 0.99
CA GLY A 103 -6.62 2.90 0.80
C GLY A 103 -7.34 2.09 1.88
N LEU A 104 -7.57 2.62 3.09
CA LEU A 104 -8.31 1.98 4.18
C LEU A 104 -9.34 2.97 4.76
N PRO A 105 -10.48 3.18 4.07
CA PRO A 105 -11.49 4.17 4.48
C PRO A 105 -12.09 3.88 5.85
N GLU A 106 -12.20 2.61 6.25
CA GLU A 106 -12.68 2.17 7.56
C GLU A 106 -11.76 2.57 8.73
N ARG A 107 -10.55 3.05 8.43
CA ARG A 107 -9.56 3.52 9.41
C ARG A 107 -9.49 5.03 9.51
N LEU A 108 -10.26 5.79 8.72
CA LEU A 108 -10.28 7.25 8.85
C LEU A 108 -10.71 7.67 10.26
N PRO A 109 -10.11 8.73 10.85
CA PRO A 109 -9.17 9.68 10.23
C PRO A 109 -7.67 9.29 10.34
N GLU A 110 -7.33 8.02 10.59
CA GLU A 110 -5.92 7.59 10.67
C GLU A 110 -5.23 7.67 9.29
N MET A 111 -4.28 8.60 9.15
CA MET A 111 -3.53 8.89 7.92
C MET A 111 -2.15 8.23 7.84
N ASN A 112 -1.83 7.32 8.75
CA ASN A 112 -0.50 6.72 8.84
C ASN A 112 -0.58 5.25 9.24
N VAL A 113 -1.59 4.56 8.70
CA VAL A 113 -1.79 3.12 8.88
C VAL A 113 -0.75 2.38 8.03
N LEU A 114 0.25 1.82 8.73
CA LEU A 114 1.28 0.98 8.13
C LEU A 114 0.68 -0.36 7.70
N LEU A 115 0.97 -0.77 6.47
CA LEU A 115 0.67 -2.11 6.01
C LEU A 115 1.74 -3.08 6.55
N ARG A 116 1.59 -3.46 7.83
CA ARG A 116 2.57 -4.33 8.50
C ARG A 116 2.58 -5.73 7.89
N PRO A 117 3.75 -6.33 7.66
CA PRO A 117 3.86 -7.74 7.29
C PRO A 117 3.24 -8.65 8.35
N HIS A 118 2.59 -9.73 7.92
CA HIS A 118 2.16 -10.79 8.83
C HIS A 118 3.34 -11.55 9.41
N VAL A 119 4.42 -11.66 8.63
CA VAL A 119 5.71 -12.21 9.06
C VAL A 119 6.80 -11.24 8.61
N GLU A 120 7.48 -10.63 9.57
CA GLU A 120 8.57 -9.70 9.27
C GLU A 120 9.87 -10.45 8.96
N LEU A 121 10.64 -9.95 7.99
CA LEU A 121 12.03 -10.36 7.78
C LEU A 121 12.86 -9.82 8.95
N SER A 122 13.07 -10.65 9.97
CA SER A 122 13.90 -10.30 11.10
C SER A 122 15.39 -10.28 10.73
N TYR A 123 16.17 -9.53 11.49
CA TYR A 123 17.62 -9.54 11.36
C TYR A 123 18.21 -10.94 11.55
N ASP A 124 17.71 -11.71 12.53
CA ASP A 124 18.22 -13.05 12.80
C ASP A 124 17.94 -14.00 11.62
N TYR A 125 16.73 -14.00 11.05
CA TYR A 125 16.43 -14.78 9.85
C TYR A 125 17.35 -14.37 8.70
N TYR A 126 17.55 -13.06 8.48
CA TYR A 126 18.37 -12.56 7.39
C TYR A 126 19.87 -12.87 7.57
N ARG A 127 20.38 -12.82 8.81
CA ARG A 127 21.75 -13.22 9.15
C ARG A 127 21.94 -14.72 8.93
N ASP A 128 21.01 -15.53 9.43
CA ASP A 128 21.09 -16.99 9.39
C ASP A 128 20.92 -17.53 7.96
N SER A 129 20.25 -16.77 7.08
CA SER A 129 20.20 -17.02 5.64
C SER A 129 21.45 -16.53 4.88
N GLY A 130 22.53 -16.13 5.58
CA GLY A 130 23.76 -15.63 4.96
C GLY A 130 23.57 -14.31 4.21
N PHE A 131 22.60 -13.49 4.63
CA PHE A 131 22.20 -12.25 3.97
C PHE A 131 21.75 -12.43 2.51
N ASP A 132 21.19 -13.60 2.16
CA ASP A 132 20.64 -13.87 0.82
C ASP A 132 19.69 -12.75 0.36
N PRO A 133 19.96 -12.06 -0.77
CA PRO A 133 19.07 -11.01 -1.30
C PRO A 133 17.64 -11.50 -1.58
N ASN A 134 17.42 -12.80 -1.67
CA ASN A 134 16.11 -13.43 -1.85
C ASN A 134 15.50 -13.96 -0.55
N ALA A 135 16.04 -13.62 0.63
CA ALA A 135 15.56 -14.12 1.92
C ALA A 135 14.05 -13.88 2.15
N THR A 136 13.50 -12.75 1.70
CA THR A 136 12.03 -12.52 1.77
C THR A 136 11.24 -13.49 0.89
N ILE A 137 11.79 -13.88 -0.27
CA ILE A 137 11.16 -14.88 -1.15
C ILE A 137 11.22 -16.25 -0.49
N ALA A 138 12.37 -16.63 0.07
CA ALA A 138 12.51 -17.87 0.84
C ALA A 138 11.50 -17.92 2.01
N LEU A 139 11.36 -16.82 2.73
CA LEU A 139 10.38 -16.66 3.81
C LEU A 139 8.93 -16.85 3.32
N CYS A 140 8.59 -16.34 2.13
CA CYS A 140 7.29 -16.61 1.49
C CYS A 140 7.11 -18.09 1.14
N VAL A 141 8.14 -18.75 0.60
CA VAL A 141 8.09 -20.19 0.26
C VAL A 141 7.91 -21.04 1.53
N ASP A 142 8.61 -20.71 2.61
CA ASP A 142 8.46 -21.37 3.91
C ASP A 142 7.03 -21.24 4.43
N GLU A 143 6.46 -20.03 4.36
CA GLU A 143 5.10 -19.77 4.81
C GLU A 143 4.04 -20.48 3.97
N LEU A 144 4.25 -20.59 2.65
CA LEU A 144 3.38 -21.35 1.75
C LEU A 144 3.51 -22.87 1.94
N SER A 145 4.68 -23.35 2.35
CA SER A 145 4.94 -24.78 2.54
C SER A 145 4.37 -25.33 3.85
N ARG A 146 4.08 -24.46 4.83
CA ARG A 146 3.38 -24.86 6.06
C ARG A 146 1.99 -25.39 5.72
N THR A 147 1.64 -26.58 6.21
CA THR A 147 0.29 -27.15 6.08
C THR A 147 -0.70 -26.23 6.80
N PRO A 148 -1.86 -25.91 6.19
CA PRO A 148 -2.92 -25.20 6.90
C PRO A 148 -3.29 -26.00 8.15
N LYS A 149 -3.36 -25.35 9.32
CA LYS A 149 -3.96 -25.94 10.51
C LYS A 149 -5.48 -26.00 10.36
#